data_AF-A0A255PC88-F1
#
_entry.id   AF-A0A255PC88-F1
#
_cell.length_a   1.000
_cell.length_b   1.000
_cell.length_c   1.000
_cell.angle_alpha   90.00
_cell.angle_beta   90.00
_cell.angle_gamma   90.00
#
_symmetry.space_group_name_H-M   'P 1'
#
loop_
_entity.id
_entity.type
_entity.pdbx_description
1 polymer ?
#
loop_
_entity_poly.entity_id
_entity_poly.type
_entity_poly.pdbx_seq_one_letter_code
_entity_poly.pdbx_strand_id
1 'polypeptide(L)'
;MADPDDEPRDARKTRPRPARWRRRAVLLGLAGTLLGGTVWHLVSRQEAKPRSAVVSSRSAVVGTWEAEGGATGRVEFAADGRFSAIGLPVRTSPDGGLTGRGRWALDGRGGSVALRPDRAPSAPVRDARLAVVRADGRVRLCVTSGSPGVLCDVLLRPAAARR
;
A
#
# COMPACT_ATOMS: atom_id res chain seq x y z
N MET A 1 72.03 -54.33 -61.31
CA MET A 1 70.99 -55.23 -60.76
C MET A 1 69.70 -54.43 -60.65
N ALA A 2 68.74 -54.80 -61.50
CA ALA A 2 67.26 -54.68 -61.45
C ALA A 2 66.54 -53.39 -60.94
N ASP A 3 65.82 -52.77 -61.88
CA ASP A 3 64.45 -52.17 -61.84
C ASP A 3 63.37 -53.28 -61.57
N PRO A 4 62.02 -53.10 -61.53
CA PRO A 4 61.10 -51.93 -61.56
C PRO A 4 59.79 -52.05 -60.70
N ASP A 5 58.84 -51.11 -60.92
CA ASP A 5 57.34 -51.21 -60.80
C ASP A 5 56.71 -51.22 -59.38
N ASP A 6 55.52 -50.67 -59.09
CA ASP A 6 54.38 -50.15 -59.87
C ASP A 6 53.47 -49.32 -58.93
N GLU A 7 52.60 -48.47 -59.48
CA GLU A 7 51.59 -47.69 -58.75
C GLU A 7 50.21 -48.44 -58.73
N PRO A 8 49.06 -47.78 -58.59
CA PRO A 8 48.11 -47.78 -57.46
C PRO A 8 46.92 -48.77 -57.58
N ARG A 9 46.10 -48.92 -56.51
CA ARG A 9 44.64 -49.07 -56.67
C ARG A 9 43.78 -48.84 -55.42
N ASP A 10 42.82 -47.95 -55.60
CA ASP A 10 41.58 -47.73 -54.86
C ASP A 10 40.82 -49.00 -54.47
N ALA A 11 40.18 -48.99 -53.29
CA ALA A 11 38.76 -49.34 -53.16
C ALA A 11 38.24 -49.24 -51.70
N ARG A 12 37.37 -48.23 -51.50
CA ARG A 12 35.99 -48.39 -51.01
C ARG A 12 35.79 -49.14 -49.68
N LYS A 13 35.38 -48.43 -48.61
CA LYS A 13 34.33 -48.91 -47.67
C LYS A 13 33.86 -47.87 -46.63
N THR A 14 32.61 -47.44 -46.80
CA THR A 14 31.51 -47.43 -45.81
C THR A 14 31.72 -46.94 -44.35
N ARG A 15 30.95 -45.88 -44.03
CA ARG A 15 30.34 -45.44 -42.74
C ARG A 15 29.99 -46.59 -41.76
N PRO A 16 29.85 -46.40 -40.41
CA PRO A 16 29.13 -45.28 -39.76
C PRO A 16 29.63 -44.75 -38.38
N ARG A 17 29.00 -43.62 -38.02
CA ARG A 17 28.94 -42.80 -36.78
C ARG A 17 28.92 -43.56 -35.41
N PRO A 18 28.78 -42.86 -34.26
CA PRO A 18 29.58 -41.77 -33.69
C PRO A 18 29.91 -42.05 -32.19
N ALA A 19 31.09 -41.67 -31.70
CA ALA A 19 31.38 -41.66 -30.27
C ALA A 19 31.92 -40.27 -29.91
N ARG A 20 31.09 -39.45 -29.27
CA ARG A 20 31.03 -39.32 -27.81
C ARG A 20 32.23 -38.52 -27.29
N TRP A 21 31.89 -37.39 -26.65
CA TRP A 21 32.70 -36.58 -25.74
C TRP A 21 33.54 -35.47 -26.38
N ARG A 22 32.88 -34.32 -26.55
CA ARG A 22 33.44 -32.98 -26.29
C ARG A 22 32.31 -31.98 -26.48
N ARG A 23 31.77 -31.48 -25.36
CA ARG A 23 31.03 -30.21 -25.16
C ARG A 23 30.52 -30.20 -23.72
N ARG A 24 31.47 -30.19 -22.78
CA ARG A 24 31.27 -29.51 -21.50
C ARG A 24 31.59 -28.04 -21.75
N ALA A 25 30.87 -27.15 -21.06
CA ALA A 25 30.95 -25.70 -21.14
C ALA A 25 30.31 -25.10 -22.39
N VAL A 26 29.05 -24.69 -22.24
CA VAL A 26 28.49 -23.38 -22.63
C VAL A 26 26.95 -23.54 -22.55
N LEU A 27 26.30 -22.64 -21.81
CA LEU A 27 24.84 -22.53 -21.55
C LEU A 27 24.31 -23.18 -20.24
N LEU A 28 25.00 -22.96 -19.13
CA LEU A 28 24.41 -22.98 -17.78
C LEU A 28 24.27 -21.54 -17.26
N GLY A 29 23.62 -20.68 -18.04
CA GLY A 29 23.46 -19.28 -17.68
C GLY A 29 22.21 -18.73 -18.32
N LEU A 30 21.02 -19.14 -17.83
CA LEU A 30 19.70 -18.52 -18.07
C LEU A 30 18.62 -19.32 -17.31
N ALA A 31 18.69 -19.38 -15.98
CA ALA A 31 17.61 -19.97 -15.17
C ALA A 31 17.57 -19.44 -13.72
N GLY A 32 17.94 -18.18 -13.49
CA GLY A 32 18.15 -17.64 -12.13
C GLY A 32 17.35 -16.39 -11.75
N THR A 33 16.39 -15.92 -12.56
CA THR A 33 15.80 -14.57 -12.37
C THR A 33 14.27 -14.52 -12.27
N LEU A 34 13.57 -15.62 -12.01
CA LEU A 34 12.09 -15.63 -12.00
C LEU A 34 11.42 -15.96 -10.66
N LEU A 35 12.16 -16.01 -9.54
CA LEU A 35 11.56 -16.26 -8.21
C LEU A 35 11.67 -15.09 -7.23
N GLY A 36 12.24 -13.95 -7.62
CA GLY A 36 12.35 -12.76 -6.76
C GLY A 36 11.21 -11.74 -6.87
N GLY A 37 10.41 -11.79 -7.94
CA GLY A 37 9.43 -10.73 -8.26
C GLY A 37 8.08 -10.83 -7.54
N THR A 38 7.69 -12.03 -7.07
CA THR A 38 6.36 -12.25 -6.50
C THR A 38 6.27 -11.96 -5.00
N VAL A 39 7.40 -11.92 -4.29
CA VAL A 39 7.42 -11.66 -2.84
C VAL A 39 7.17 -10.17 -2.54
N TRP A 40 7.69 -9.25 -3.35
CA TRP A 40 7.48 -7.80 -3.15
C TRP A 40 6.02 -7.37 -3.33
N HIS A 41 5.27 -8.02 -4.21
CA HIS A 41 3.86 -7.69 -4.44
C HIS A 41 2.91 -8.17 -3.32
N LEU A 42 3.28 -9.20 -2.57
CA LEU A 42 2.50 -9.70 -1.44
C LEU A 42 2.72 -8.86 -0.17
N VAL A 43 3.97 -8.44 0.08
CA VAL A 43 4.31 -7.56 1.22
C VAL A 43 3.63 -6.19 1.09
N SER A 44 3.65 -5.60 -0.10
CA SER A 44 3.00 -4.32 -0.40
C SER A 44 1.47 -4.35 -0.22
N ARG A 45 0.81 -5.48 -0.52
CA ARG A 45 -0.64 -5.63 -0.26
C ARG A 45 -0.99 -5.78 1.22
N GLN A 46 -0.09 -6.32 2.05
CA GLN A 46 -0.31 -6.38 3.49
C GLN A 46 -0.06 -5.03 4.18
N GLU A 47 0.82 -4.18 3.64
CA GLU A 47 1.05 -2.82 4.14
C GLU A 47 -0.07 -1.83 3.78
N ALA A 48 -0.85 -2.12 2.73
CA ALA A 48 -2.00 -1.31 2.33
C ALA A 48 -3.18 -1.41 3.29
N LYS A 49 -3.28 -2.48 4.09
CA LYS A 49 -4.38 -2.61 5.06
C LYS A 49 -4.15 -1.68 6.25
N PRO A 50 -5.11 -0.81 6.59
CA PRO A 50 -4.97 0.08 7.73
C PRO A 50 -4.86 -0.72 9.03
N ARG A 51 -3.96 -0.29 9.91
CA ARG A 51 -3.71 -0.88 11.23
C ARG A 51 -3.77 0.22 12.28
N SER A 52 -4.27 -0.08 13.48
CA SER A 52 -4.28 0.88 14.59
C SER A 52 -2.89 1.44 14.83
N ALA A 53 -2.81 2.75 15.06
CA ALA A 53 -1.57 3.45 15.34
C ALA A 53 -1.79 4.50 16.42
N VAL A 54 -0.69 5.07 16.90
CA VAL A 54 -0.70 6.22 17.81
C VAL A 54 0.26 7.29 17.29
N VAL A 55 -0.04 8.55 17.57
CA VAL A 55 0.88 9.67 17.35
C VAL A 55 1.37 10.21 18.68
N SER A 56 2.61 10.70 18.70
CA SER A 56 3.25 11.21 19.92
C SER A 56 2.73 12.59 20.36
N SER A 57 2.08 13.34 19.47
CA SER A 57 1.61 14.69 19.78
C SER A 57 0.50 15.18 18.84
N ARG A 58 -0.14 16.28 19.24
CA ARG A 58 -1.21 16.95 18.47
C ARG A 58 -0.74 17.47 17.12
N SER A 59 0.52 17.87 16.97
CA SER A 59 1.02 18.44 15.72
C SER A 59 0.98 17.45 14.55
N ALA A 60 1.00 16.13 14.84
CA ALA A 60 0.87 15.10 13.82
C ALA A 60 -0.55 15.01 13.21
N VAL A 61 -1.55 15.61 13.86
CA VAL A 61 -2.95 15.66 13.39
C VAL A 61 -3.30 17.02 12.78
N VAL A 62 -2.58 18.07 13.15
CA VAL A 62 -2.82 19.43 12.65
C VAL A 62 -2.65 19.48 11.13
N GLY A 63 -3.55 20.20 10.47
CA GLY A 63 -3.60 20.36 9.02
C GLY A 63 -4.87 19.82 8.41
N THR A 64 -4.88 19.74 7.08
CA THR A 64 -6.06 19.36 6.30
C THR A 64 -5.99 17.90 5.91
N TRP A 65 -7.12 17.21 6.05
CA TRP A 65 -7.30 15.80 5.74
C TRP A 65 -8.49 15.61 4.79
N GLU A 66 -8.34 14.71 3.81
CA GLU A 66 -9.32 14.45 2.77
C GLU A 66 -9.64 12.96 2.69
N ALA A 67 -10.91 12.64 2.46
CA ALA A 67 -11.34 11.27 2.25
C ALA A 67 -10.69 10.64 1.00
N GLU A 68 -10.36 9.36 1.10
CA GLU A 68 -9.85 8.54 0.00
C GLU A 68 -10.90 7.60 -0.56
N GLY A 69 -10.59 6.95 -1.70
CA GLY A 69 -11.36 5.80 -2.20
C GLY A 69 -12.75 6.16 -2.76
N GLY A 70 -12.92 7.36 -3.31
CA GLY A 70 -14.20 7.80 -3.91
C GLY A 70 -15.20 8.40 -2.92
N ALA A 71 -14.92 8.34 -1.62
CA ALA A 71 -15.64 9.13 -0.62
C ALA A 71 -15.33 10.62 -0.80
N THR A 72 -16.33 11.47 -0.54
CA THR A 72 -16.16 12.92 -0.49
C THR A 72 -16.14 13.36 0.97
N GLY A 73 -15.28 14.32 1.28
CA GLY A 73 -15.18 14.85 2.64
C GLY A 73 -13.80 15.42 2.95
N ARG A 74 -13.77 16.51 3.71
CA ARG A 74 -12.53 17.14 4.19
C ARG A 74 -12.72 17.62 5.62
N VAL A 75 -11.65 17.54 6.40
CA VAL A 75 -11.57 18.17 7.73
C VAL A 75 -10.22 18.86 7.90
N GLU A 76 -10.24 20.04 8.48
CA GLU A 76 -9.06 20.79 8.88
C GLU A 76 -8.99 20.83 10.41
N PHE A 77 -7.82 20.48 10.96
CA PHE A 77 -7.52 20.57 12.38
C PHE A 77 -6.52 21.70 12.62
N ALA A 78 -6.97 22.77 13.26
CA ALA A 78 -6.13 23.89 13.66
C ALA A 78 -5.39 23.60 14.98
N ALA A 79 -4.20 24.18 15.14
CA ALA A 79 -3.35 23.97 16.32
C ALA A 79 -3.98 24.47 17.63
N ASP A 80 -4.88 25.46 17.55
CA ASP A 80 -5.66 26.00 18.67
C ASP A 80 -6.77 25.05 19.19
N GLY A 81 -6.93 23.89 18.55
CA GLY A 81 -7.96 22.91 18.90
C GLY A 81 -9.31 23.14 18.22
N ARG A 82 -9.40 24.03 17.23
CA ARG A 82 -10.58 24.17 16.38
C ARG A 82 -10.52 23.24 15.17
N PHE A 83 -11.69 22.77 14.73
CA PHE A 83 -11.80 22.06 13.45
C PHE A 83 -12.86 22.69 12.55
N SER A 84 -12.70 22.48 11.25
CA SER A 84 -13.71 22.78 10.23
C SER A 84 -13.85 21.58 9.30
N ALA A 85 -15.06 21.07 9.13
CA ALA A 85 -15.37 19.90 8.33
C ALA A 85 -16.39 20.22 7.24
N ILE A 86 -16.27 19.54 6.10
CA ILE A 86 -17.20 19.59 4.97
C ILE A 86 -17.46 18.16 4.55
N GLY A 87 -18.69 17.69 4.71
CA GLY A 87 -19.13 16.35 4.29
C GLY A 87 -18.32 15.21 4.88
N LEU A 88 -17.72 15.38 6.06
CA LEU A 88 -16.85 14.36 6.65
C LEU A 88 -17.69 13.12 7.02
N PRO A 89 -17.44 11.92 6.50
CA PRO A 89 -18.37 10.78 6.59
C PRO A 89 -18.36 10.07 7.96
N VAL A 90 -18.28 10.81 9.06
CA VAL A 90 -18.50 10.28 10.41
C VAL A 90 -19.98 9.98 10.62
N ARG A 91 -20.29 8.93 11.39
CA ARG A 91 -21.65 8.39 11.67
C ARG A 91 -22.55 9.32 12.52
N THR A 92 -22.38 10.63 12.38
CA THR A 92 -22.91 11.66 13.27
C THR A 92 -24.04 12.46 12.63
N SER A 93 -24.40 12.19 11.37
CA SER A 93 -25.45 12.92 10.67
C SER A 93 -26.34 11.95 9.88
N PRO A 94 -27.67 12.02 10.01
CA PRO A 94 -28.61 11.23 9.21
C PRO A 94 -28.58 11.62 7.72
N ASP A 95 -28.12 12.84 7.38
CA ASP A 95 -28.21 13.42 6.03
C ASP A 95 -26.89 13.42 5.25
N GLY A 96 -25.89 12.63 5.69
CA GLY A 96 -24.60 12.54 5.02
C GLY A 96 -23.53 13.45 5.61
N GLY A 97 -22.74 12.88 6.53
CA GLY A 97 -21.49 13.46 7.02
C GLY A 97 -21.60 14.69 7.92
N LEU A 98 -20.53 14.95 8.67
CA LEU A 98 -20.33 16.12 9.50
C LEU A 98 -19.86 17.30 8.64
N THR A 99 -20.67 18.35 8.63
CA THR A 99 -20.33 19.65 8.06
C THR A 99 -20.46 20.72 9.14
N GLY A 100 -19.44 21.56 9.29
CA GLY A 100 -19.43 22.65 10.26
C GLY A 100 -18.14 22.73 11.06
N ARG A 101 -18.19 23.52 12.13
CA ARG A 101 -17.03 23.83 12.98
C ARG A 101 -17.22 23.26 14.38
N GLY A 102 -16.12 23.14 15.11
CA GLY A 102 -16.14 22.71 16.49
C GLY A 102 -14.77 22.69 17.13
N ARG A 103 -14.66 21.95 18.24
CA ARG A 103 -13.40 21.67 18.91
C ARG A 103 -12.98 20.23 18.70
N TRP A 104 -11.67 20.01 18.64
CA TRP A 104 -11.10 18.67 18.59
C TRP A 104 -10.09 18.46 19.71
N ALA A 105 -9.92 17.19 20.09
CA ALA A 105 -8.91 16.76 21.04
C ALA A 105 -8.32 15.42 20.62
N LEU A 106 -7.01 15.28 20.73
CA LEU A 106 -6.34 13.99 20.66
C LEU A 106 -6.48 13.30 22.03
N ASP A 107 -6.83 12.02 22.04
CA ASP A 107 -6.85 11.26 23.29
C ASP A 107 -5.45 11.17 23.91
N GLY A 108 -5.39 10.86 25.22
CA GLY A 108 -4.11 10.81 25.95
C GLY A 108 -3.16 9.71 25.47
N ARG A 109 -3.62 8.76 24.66
CA ARG A 109 -2.80 7.69 24.08
C ARG A 109 -2.32 8.02 22.66
N GLY A 110 -2.82 9.10 22.06
CA GLY A 110 -2.57 9.46 20.67
C GLY A 110 -3.27 8.58 19.64
N GLY A 111 -4.25 7.77 20.04
CA GLY A 111 -4.89 6.76 19.19
C GLY A 111 -6.18 7.20 18.51
N SER A 112 -6.81 8.26 19.01
CA SER A 112 -8.06 8.78 18.45
C SER A 112 -8.20 10.30 18.62
N VAL A 113 -8.93 10.89 17.68
CA VAL A 113 -9.28 12.31 17.65
C VAL A 113 -10.78 12.42 17.93
N ALA A 114 -11.13 13.05 19.04
CA ALA A 114 -12.51 13.35 19.38
C ALA A 114 -12.93 14.70 18.79
N LEU A 115 -14.14 14.74 18.21
CA LEU A 115 -14.75 15.92 17.60
C LEU A 115 -15.94 16.36 18.45
N ARG A 116 -16.03 17.65 18.73
CA ARG A 116 -17.12 18.29 19.46
C ARG A 116 -17.65 19.45 18.60
N PRO A 117 -18.65 19.20 17.74
CA PRO A 117 -19.28 20.25 16.92
C PRO A 117 -19.85 21.38 17.79
N ASP A 118 -19.77 22.63 17.34
CA ASP A 118 -20.31 23.78 18.07
C ASP A 118 -21.84 23.77 18.13
N ARG A 119 -22.48 23.25 17.09
CA ARG A 119 -23.92 23.01 17.04
C ARG A 119 -24.17 21.53 17.19
N ALA A 120 -25.00 21.17 18.16
CA ALA A 120 -25.47 19.80 18.31
C ALA A 120 -26.16 19.37 17.02
N PRO A 121 -25.81 18.22 16.43
CA PRO A 121 -26.55 17.67 15.32
C PRO A 121 -28.00 17.40 15.77
N SER A 122 -28.94 17.44 14.81
CA SER A 122 -30.37 17.28 15.06
C SER A 122 -30.74 15.96 15.74
N ALA A 123 -29.89 14.94 15.66
CA ALA A 123 -29.99 13.69 16.41
C ALA A 123 -28.87 13.60 17.46
N PRO A 124 -29.10 12.97 18.63
CA PRO A 124 -28.09 12.80 19.67
C PRO A 124 -26.89 12.01 19.12
N VAL A 125 -25.76 12.69 18.98
CA VAL A 125 -24.51 12.09 18.50
C VAL A 125 -23.71 11.59 19.69
N ARG A 126 -23.58 10.26 19.79
CA ARG A 126 -22.53 9.69 20.62
C ARG A 126 -21.25 9.62 19.78
N ASP A 127 -20.23 10.33 20.25
CA ASP A 127 -18.83 10.12 19.90
C ASP A 127 -18.45 10.27 18.41
N ALA A 128 -18.52 11.49 17.90
CA ALA A 128 -17.83 11.86 16.66
C ALA A 128 -16.31 11.70 16.85
N ARG A 129 -15.74 10.58 16.40
CA ARG A 129 -14.32 10.26 16.58
C ARG A 129 -13.68 9.75 15.31
N LEU A 130 -12.39 10.01 15.17
CA LEU A 130 -11.53 9.44 14.14
C LEU A 130 -10.43 8.62 14.81
N ALA A 131 -10.17 7.41 14.34
CA ALA A 131 -9.03 6.62 14.78
C ALA A 131 -7.76 7.07 14.05
N VAL A 132 -6.62 7.00 14.74
CA VAL A 132 -5.30 7.14 14.15
C VAL A 132 -4.88 5.75 13.65
N VAL A 133 -4.53 5.66 12.38
CA VAL A 133 -4.10 4.40 11.76
C VAL A 133 -2.83 4.60 10.95
N ARG A 134 -2.15 3.50 10.63
CA ARG A 134 -1.07 3.47 9.66
C ARG A 134 -1.52 2.67 8.44
N ALA A 135 -1.39 3.26 7.27
CA ALA A 135 -1.63 2.62 5.97
C ALA A 135 -0.53 3.08 5.00
N ASP A 136 0.04 2.14 4.24
CA ASP A 136 1.19 2.38 3.34
C ASP A 136 2.36 3.07 4.06
N GLY A 137 2.64 2.65 5.30
CA GLY A 137 3.69 3.23 6.15
C GLY A 137 3.43 4.65 6.66
N ARG A 138 2.32 5.29 6.27
CA ARG A 138 1.99 6.69 6.62
C ARG A 138 0.88 6.75 7.67
N VAL A 139 0.94 7.76 8.53
CA VAL A 139 -0.17 8.08 9.45
C VAL A 139 -1.36 8.58 8.63
N ARG A 140 -2.51 7.96 8.87
CA ARG A 140 -3.81 8.32 8.31
C ARG A 140 -4.80 8.52 9.45
N LEU A 141 -5.88 9.24 9.17
CA LEU A 141 -7.04 9.23 10.03
C LEU A 141 -8.10 8.31 9.46
N CYS A 142 -8.92 7.74 10.32
CA CYS A 142 -9.88 6.72 9.95
C CYS A 142 -11.23 7.03 10.56
N VAL A 143 -12.28 7.01 9.75
CA VAL A 143 -13.65 6.88 10.25
C VAL A 143 -13.85 5.41 10.62
N THR A 144 -14.00 5.14 11.92
CA THR A 144 -14.16 3.79 12.45
C THR A 144 -15.42 3.14 11.89
N SER A 145 -15.31 1.89 11.46
CA SER A 145 -16.48 1.13 11.03
C SER A 145 -17.35 0.72 12.21
N GLY A 146 -18.66 0.67 11.97
CA GLY A 146 -19.57 -0.05 12.87
C GLY A 146 -19.83 -1.50 12.46
N SER A 147 -19.18 -1.97 11.39
CA SER A 147 -19.33 -3.34 10.88
C SER A 147 -18.32 -4.28 11.53
N PRO A 148 -18.73 -5.49 11.98
CA PRO A 148 -17.81 -6.47 12.56
C PRO A 148 -16.65 -6.82 11.63
N GLY A 149 -15.43 -6.82 12.16
CA GLY A 149 -14.22 -7.20 11.42
C GLY A 149 -13.67 -6.13 10.44
N VAL A 150 -14.33 -4.98 10.32
CA VAL A 150 -13.84 -3.86 9.51
C VAL A 150 -13.27 -2.79 10.44
N LEU A 151 -12.01 -2.42 10.24
CA LEU A 151 -11.38 -1.37 11.05
C LEU A 151 -11.85 0.04 10.62
N CYS A 152 -11.94 0.25 9.31
CA CYS A 152 -12.11 1.57 8.72
C CYS A 152 -13.17 1.56 7.62
N ASP A 153 -14.19 2.40 7.75
CA ASP A 153 -15.14 2.66 6.65
C ASP A 153 -14.53 3.62 5.63
N VAL A 154 -13.83 4.66 6.11
CA VAL A 154 -13.22 5.69 5.25
C VAL A 154 -11.86 6.10 5.81
N LEU A 155 -10.84 6.02 4.97
CA LEU A 155 -9.51 6.57 5.27
C LEU A 155 -9.45 8.04 4.84
N LEU A 156 -8.79 8.84 5.67
CA LEU A 156 -8.45 10.21 5.38
C LEU A 156 -6.94 10.34 5.22
N ARG A 157 -6.52 10.97 4.14
CA ARG A 157 -5.12 11.32 3.87
C ARG A 157 -4.85 12.79 4.17
N PRO A 158 -3.61 13.16 4.52
CA PRO A 158 -3.23 14.55 4.49
C PRO A 158 -3.48 15.13 3.09
N ALA A 159 -4.13 16.29 3.02
CA ALA A 159 -4.22 17.04 1.78
C ALA A 159 -2.81 17.44 1.34
N ALA A 160 -2.53 17.37 0.04
CA ALA A 160 -1.26 17.90 -0.47
C ALA A 160 -1.17 19.38 -0.12
N ALA A 161 -0.03 19.81 0.43
CA ALA A 161 0.24 21.23 0.61
C ALA A 161 0.14 21.91 -0.76
N ARG A 162 -0.81 22.83 -0.91
CA ARG A 162 -0.88 23.68 -2.10
C ARG A 162 0.37 24.55 -2.07
N ARG A 163 1.27 24.33 -3.03
CA ARG A 163 2.44 25.18 -3.26
C ARG A 163 2.04 26.47 -3.94
#